data_AF-A0A4W5KQ05-F1
#
_entry.id   AF-A0A4W5KQ05-F1
#
_cell.length_a   1.000
_cell.length_b   1.000
_cell.length_c   1.000
_cell.angle_alpha   90.00
_cell.angle_beta   90.00
_cell.angle_gamma   90.00
#
_symmetry.space_group_name_H-M   'P 1'
#
loop_
_entity.id
_entity.type
_entity.pdbx_description
1 polymer ?
#
loop_
_entity_poly.entity_id
_entity_poly.type
_entity_poly.pdbx_seq_one_letter_code
_entity_poly.pdbx_strand_id
1 'polypeptide(L)'
;MIYFPLSTYLRHALPLFTSLVNVVCAYDPVGYGIPYNHLLFSDYREQLVDQAVQILIVTLEHDGGGLAHRPPSPSSMEDQDSLGPDNLFVNYLSRIHREEDYDFVLKGLARLLVNPLMQTYLPNSTKKIQFHQELLVLFWKLCDFNKKFLFFVLKSSDVLDILVPILFYLNDARADQCEYSL
;
A
#
# COMPACT_ATOMS: atom_id res chain seq x y z
N MET A 1 -6.85 -15.33 -19.17
CA MET A 1 -6.26 -16.49 -18.47
C MET A 1 -4.75 -16.41 -18.64
N ILE A 2 -4.00 -16.11 -17.58
CA ILE A 2 -2.54 -16.10 -17.60
C ILE A 2 -2.08 -17.37 -16.90
N TYR A 3 -1.46 -18.30 -17.63
CA TYR A 3 -0.81 -19.49 -17.07
C TYR A 3 0.68 -19.17 -16.85
N PHE A 4 1.17 -19.36 -15.63
CA PHE A 4 2.61 -19.41 -15.34
C PHE A 4 2.94 -20.80 -14.77
N PRO A 5 3.89 -21.55 -15.35
CA PRO A 5 4.34 -22.81 -14.79
C PRO A 5 5.44 -22.51 -13.77
N LEU A 6 5.12 -22.47 -12.48
CA LEU A 6 6.15 -22.43 -11.43
C LEU A 6 5.70 -23.24 -10.21
N SER A 7 6.47 -24.29 -9.95
CA SER A 7 6.65 -25.05 -8.70
C SER A 7 5.52 -25.02 -7.65
N THR A 8 5.05 -26.21 -7.31
CA THR A 8 4.02 -26.58 -6.33
C THR A 8 4.15 -25.95 -4.92
N TYR A 9 5.25 -25.26 -4.60
CA TYR A 9 5.55 -24.73 -3.27
C TYR A 9 5.01 -23.31 -2.98
N LEU A 10 4.67 -22.51 -4.02
CA LEU A 10 4.21 -21.11 -3.84
C LEU A 10 2.84 -20.83 -4.51
N ARG A 11 1.99 -21.86 -4.65
CA ARG A 11 0.67 -21.79 -5.31
C ARG A 11 -0.27 -20.72 -4.71
N HIS A 12 0.00 -20.28 -3.48
CA HIS A 12 -0.82 -19.31 -2.77
C HIS A 12 -0.23 -17.89 -2.71
N ALA A 13 0.98 -17.65 -3.26
CA ALA A 13 1.63 -16.34 -3.17
C ALA A 13 0.85 -15.24 -3.91
N LEU A 14 0.42 -15.51 -5.14
CA LEU A 14 -0.40 -14.57 -5.90
C LEU A 14 -1.78 -14.32 -5.25
N PRO A 15 -2.56 -15.36 -4.86
CA PRO A 15 -3.79 -15.17 -4.10
C PRO A 15 -3.60 -14.40 -2.79
N LEU A 16 -2.49 -14.62 -2.09
CA LEU A 16 -2.18 -13.89 -0.86
C LEU A 16 -1.92 -12.41 -1.15
N PHE A 17 -1.06 -12.11 -2.13
CA PHE A 17 -0.81 -10.73 -2.57
C PHE A 17 -2.11 -10.00 -2.95
N THR A 18 -2.93 -10.62 -3.80
CA THR A 18 -4.19 -10.01 -4.22
C THR A 18 -5.17 -9.85 -3.06
N SER A 19 -5.21 -10.80 -2.11
CA SER A 19 -6.04 -10.68 -0.92
C SER A 19 -5.61 -9.53 0.00
N LEU A 20 -4.30 -9.34 0.21
CA LEU A 20 -3.77 -8.24 1.03
C LEU A 20 -4.11 -6.89 0.41
N VAL A 21 -3.86 -6.73 -0.90
CA VAL A 21 -4.22 -5.50 -1.64
C VAL A 21 -5.72 -5.24 -1.54
N ASN A 22 -6.56 -6.27 -1.73
CA ASN A 22 -8.00 -6.13 -1.64
C ASN A 22 -8.49 -5.77 -0.23
N VAL A 23 -7.95 -6.39 0.81
CA VAL A 23 -8.31 -6.08 2.21
C VAL A 23 -8.02 -4.62 2.51
N VAL A 24 -6.84 -4.12 2.13
CA VAL A 24 -6.46 -2.72 2.35
C VAL A 24 -7.33 -1.78 1.51
N CYS A 25 -7.36 -1.95 0.18
CA CYS A 25 -8.01 -0.99 -0.71
C CYS A 25 -9.55 -1.00 -0.59
N ALA A 26 -10.17 -2.14 -0.27
CA ALA A 26 -11.62 -2.24 -0.10
C ALA A 26 -12.12 -1.74 1.26
N TYR A 27 -11.23 -1.50 2.25
CA TYR A 27 -11.64 -1.07 3.57
C TYR A 27 -12.26 0.33 3.58
N ASP A 28 -13.44 0.43 4.19
CA ASP A 28 -14.17 1.68 4.36
C ASP A 28 -14.24 2.02 5.86
N PRO A 29 -13.49 3.04 6.33
CA PRO A 29 -13.47 3.43 7.74
C PRO A 29 -14.73 4.18 8.16
N VAL A 30 -15.51 4.71 7.21
CA VAL A 30 -16.73 5.48 7.46
C VAL A 30 -17.94 4.55 7.58
N GLY A 31 -17.95 3.44 6.83
CA GLY A 31 -19.00 2.43 6.87
C GLY A 31 -20.37 3.03 6.52
N TYR A 32 -21.29 3.09 7.49
CA TYR A 32 -22.63 3.68 7.32
C TYR A 32 -22.65 5.22 7.37
N GLY A 33 -21.52 5.88 7.64
CA GLY A 33 -21.46 7.35 7.73
C GLY A 33 -22.15 7.94 8.96
N ILE A 34 -22.43 7.10 9.96
CA ILE A 34 -23.11 7.51 11.19
C ILE A 34 -22.06 8.01 12.21
N PRO A 35 -22.24 9.19 12.82
CA PRO A 35 -21.37 9.68 13.87
C PRO A 35 -21.31 8.71 15.06
N TYR A 36 -20.14 8.55 15.68
CA TYR A 36 -19.90 7.65 16.83
C TYR A 36 -20.08 6.15 16.57
N ASN A 37 -20.21 5.72 15.31
CA ASN A 37 -20.33 4.30 14.97
C ASN A 37 -19.24 3.42 15.61
N HIS A 38 -18.02 3.96 15.69
CA HIS A 38 -16.86 3.28 16.28
C HIS A 38 -16.89 3.13 17.81
N LEU A 39 -17.75 3.88 18.52
CA LEU A 39 -17.97 3.72 19.96
C LEU A 39 -18.99 2.62 20.26
N LEU A 40 -19.93 2.41 19.33
CA LEU A 40 -21.02 1.46 19.47
C LEU A 40 -20.64 0.05 19.00
N PHE A 41 -19.67 -0.05 18.08
CA PHE A 41 -19.27 -1.32 17.47
C PHE A 41 -17.75 -1.49 17.48
N SER A 42 -17.28 -2.66 17.93
CA SER A 42 -15.87 -3.04 17.84
C SER A 42 -15.48 -3.32 16.40
N ASP A 43 -14.50 -2.57 15.90
CA ASP A 43 -14.07 -2.62 14.52
C ASP A 43 -12.81 -3.48 14.34
N TYR A 44 -13.04 -4.80 14.27
CA TYR A 44 -11.99 -5.79 14.00
C TYR A 44 -11.44 -5.69 12.56
N ARG A 45 -12.18 -5.05 11.65
CA ARG A 45 -11.75 -4.90 10.25
C ARG A 45 -10.58 -3.93 10.15
N GLU A 46 -10.61 -2.86 10.94
CA GLU A 46 -9.46 -1.94 11.00
C GLU A 46 -8.17 -2.65 11.42
N GLN A 47 -8.22 -3.46 12.48
CA GLN A 47 -7.06 -4.23 12.94
C GLN A 47 -6.56 -5.18 11.86
N LEU A 48 -7.46 -5.85 11.14
CA LEU A 48 -7.08 -6.72 10.02
C LEU A 48 -6.39 -5.93 8.90
N VAL A 49 -6.87 -4.72 8.60
CA VAL A 49 -6.33 -3.87 7.54
C VAL A 49 -4.96 -3.33 7.90
N ASP A 50 -4.78 -2.88 9.14
CA ASP A 50 -3.48 -2.48 9.68
C ASP A 50 -2.46 -3.62 9.57
N GLN A 51 -2.81 -4.83 10.01
CA GLN A 51 -1.91 -5.98 9.88
C GLN A 51 -1.68 -6.38 8.42
N ALA A 52 -2.70 -6.28 7.56
CA ALA A 52 -2.56 -6.57 6.13
C ALA A 52 -1.62 -5.58 5.43
N VAL A 53 -1.69 -4.28 5.76
CA VAL A 53 -0.82 -3.27 5.16
C VAL A 53 0.63 -3.48 5.60
N GLN A 54 0.87 -3.79 6.88
CA GLN A 54 2.20 -4.09 7.41
C GLN A 54 2.80 -5.33 6.74
N ILE A 55 2.04 -6.42 6.64
CA ILE A 55 2.49 -7.63 5.93
C ILE A 55 2.79 -7.32 4.47
N LEU A 56 1.93 -6.57 3.79
CA LEU A 56 2.14 -6.21 2.38
C LEU A 56 3.45 -5.42 2.21
N ILE A 57 3.71 -4.42 3.04
CA ILE A 57 4.97 -3.64 3.00
C ILE A 57 6.17 -4.57 3.24
N VAL A 58 6.16 -5.36 4.31
CA VAL A 58 7.27 -6.28 4.63
C VAL A 58 7.53 -7.26 3.49
N THR A 59 6.48 -7.81 2.87
CA THR A 59 6.63 -8.71 1.72
C THR A 59 7.17 -8.01 0.48
N LEU A 60 7.02 -6.70 0.35
CA LEU A 60 7.60 -5.89 -0.73
C LEU A 60 9.03 -5.41 -0.43
N GLU A 61 9.47 -5.46 0.82
CA GLU A 61 10.83 -5.05 1.23
C GLU A 61 11.83 -6.19 1.30
N HIS A 62 11.37 -7.44 1.24
CA HIS A 62 12.27 -8.59 1.34
C HIS A 62 13.23 -8.64 0.15
N ASP A 63 14.47 -8.22 0.38
CA ASP A 63 15.58 -8.44 -0.53
C ASP A 63 15.88 -9.93 -0.54
N GLY A 64 15.88 -10.56 -1.71
CA GLY A 64 16.07 -12.01 -1.89
C GLY A 64 17.44 -12.53 -1.44
N GLY A 65 18.29 -11.67 -0.86
CA GLY A 65 19.70 -11.92 -0.53
C GLY A 65 19.98 -12.67 0.78
N GLY A 66 18.99 -13.23 1.48
CA GLY A 66 19.20 -13.86 2.80
C GLY A 66 19.54 -15.36 2.82
N LEU A 67 19.27 -16.12 1.74
CA LEU A 67 19.40 -17.60 1.77
C LEU A 67 20.12 -18.21 0.56
N ALA A 68 20.51 -17.42 -0.43
CA ALA A 68 21.30 -17.92 -1.55
C ALA A 68 22.79 -17.67 -1.30
N HIS A 69 23.39 -18.48 -0.42
CA HIS A 69 24.81 -18.81 -0.51
C HIS A 69 25.05 -19.62 -1.80
N ARG A 70 24.83 -18.99 -2.97
CA ARG A 70 25.14 -19.57 -4.27
C ARG A 70 26.65 -19.42 -4.45
N PRO A 71 27.43 -20.52 -4.50
CA PRO A 71 28.86 -20.41 -4.75
C PRO A 71 29.06 -19.76 -6.14
N PRO A 72 30.06 -18.89 -6.30
CA PRO A 72 30.30 -18.22 -7.56
C PRO A 72 30.73 -19.28 -8.59
N SER A 73 29.87 -19.56 -9.57
CA SER A 73 30.23 -20.33 -10.75
C SER A 73 30.97 -19.41 -11.73
N PRO A 74 32.25 -19.66 -12.06
CA PRO A 74 33.06 -18.78 -12.88
C PRO A 74 32.83 -19.09 -14.35
N SER A 75 31.67 -18.74 -14.89
CA SER A 75 31.46 -18.72 -16.35
C SER A 75 30.14 -18.05 -16.68
N SER A 76 30.22 -16.77 -17.07
CA SER A 76 29.47 -16.11 -18.16
C SER A 76 29.50 -14.61 -17.88
N MET A 77 30.48 -13.94 -18.48
CA MET A 77 30.37 -12.52 -18.80
C MET A 77 29.35 -12.43 -19.94
N GLU A 78 28.36 -11.54 -19.79
CA GLU A 78 27.39 -11.02 -20.77
C GLU A 78 25.97 -11.01 -20.17
N ASP A 79 25.42 -9.79 -20.06
CA ASP A 79 24.04 -9.40 -19.70
C ASP A 79 23.54 -9.72 -18.28
N GLN A 80 24.06 -8.97 -17.30
CA GLN A 80 23.50 -8.90 -15.94
C GLN A 80 22.63 -7.65 -15.77
N ASP A 81 21.70 -7.39 -16.70
CA ASP A 81 20.79 -6.22 -16.67
C ASP A 81 19.32 -6.59 -16.42
N SER A 82 19.06 -7.79 -15.86
CA SER A 82 17.69 -8.23 -15.55
C SER A 82 17.58 -9.17 -14.35
N LEU A 83 18.30 -8.88 -13.26
CA LEU A 83 17.90 -9.37 -11.93
C LEU A 83 17.07 -8.28 -11.23
N GLY A 84 15.79 -8.22 -11.57
CA GLY A 84 14.82 -7.70 -10.60
C GLY A 84 14.90 -8.54 -9.32
N PRO A 85 14.53 -8.00 -8.15
CA PRO A 85 14.63 -8.73 -6.89
C PRO A 85 13.90 -10.06 -7.04
N ASP A 86 14.49 -11.16 -6.53
CA ASP A 86 13.90 -12.51 -6.48
C ASP A 86 12.55 -12.58 -5.72
N ASN A 87 12.04 -11.44 -5.30
CA ASN A 87 10.80 -11.23 -4.60
C ASN A 87 9.58 -11.32 -5.54
N LEU A 88 8.80 -12.39 -5.36
CA LEU A 88 7.58 -12.64 -6.12
C LEU A 88 6.52 -11.53 -5.95
N PHE A 89 6.42 -10.89 -4.78
CA PHE A 89 5.43 -9.84 -4.53
C PHE A 89 5.77 -8.58 -5.33
N VAL A 90 7.05 -8.21 -5.40
CA VAL A 90 7.52 -7.11 -6.26
C VAL A 90 7.29 -7.44 -7.74
N ASN A 91 7.51 -8.70 -8.15
CA ASN A 91 7.19 -9.14 -9.51
C ASN A 91 5.69 -9.03 -9.82
N TYR A 92 4.82 -9.49 -8.92
CA TYR A 92 3.37 -9.37 -9.11
C TYR A 92 2.93 -7.92 -9.18
N LEU A 93 3.46 -7.07 -8.31
CA LEU A 93 3.12 -5.65 -8.26
C LEU A 93 3.52 -4.89 -9.53
N SER A 94 4.75 -5.10 -10.02
CA SER A 94 5.25 -4.46 -11.24
C SER A 94 4.50 -4.91 -12.51
N ARG A 95 3.81 -6.06 -12.44
CA ARG A 95 3.03 -6.63 -13.56
C ARG A 95 1.57 -6.23 -13.57
N ILE A 96 1.05 -5.59 -12.52
CA ILE A 96 -0.28 -4.96 -12.57
C ILE A 96 -0.24 -3.91 -13.68
N HIS A 97 -1.26 -3.90 -14.55
CA HIS A 97 -1.30 -3.01 -15.70
C HIS A 97 -2.71 -2.65 -16.17
N ARG A 98 -3.76 -3.21 -15.55
CA ARG A 98 -5.14 -2.88 -15.92
C ARG A 98 -5.49 -1.56 -15.23
N GLU A 99 -6.05 -0.63 -15.99
CA GLU A 99 -6.43 0.69 -15.45
C GLU A 99 -7.48 0.56 -14.34
N GLU A 100 -8.39 -0.42 -14.45
CA GLU A 100 -9.37 -0.77 -13.40
C GLU A 100 -8.69 -1.08 -12.05
N ASP A 101 -7.58 -1.83 -12.08
CA ASP A 101 -6.84 -2.19 -10.88
C ASP A 101 -6.13 -0.97 -10.28
N TYR A 102 -5.62 -0.07 -11.12
CA TYR A 102 -5.01 1.18 -10.69
C TYR A 102 -6.01 2.13 -10.04
N ASP A 103 -7.18 2.29 -10.66
CA ASP A 103 -8.27 3.11 -10.15
C ASP A 103 -8.75 2.59 -8.78
N PHE A 104 -8.94 1.27 -8.66
CA PHE A 104 -9.32 0.62 -7.42
C PHE A 104 -8.30 0.88 -6.29
N VAL A 105 -7.00 0.70 -6.57
CA VAL A 105 -5.93 0.92 -5.60
C VAL A 105 -5.85 2.40 -5.21
N LEU A 106 -5.87 3.32 -6.19
CA LEU A 106 -5.76 4.75 -5.93
C LEU A 106 -6.93 5.26 -5.09
N LYS A 107 -8.18 4.92 -5.46
CA LYS A 107 -9.38 5.31 -4.72
C LYS A 107 -9.40 4.70 -3.32
N GLY A 108 -8.99 3.45 -3.17
CA GLY A 108 -8.86 2.79 -1.87
C GLY A 108 -7.90 3.53 -0.94
N LEU A 109 -6.70 3.84 -1.43
CA LEU A 109 -5.69 4.58 -0.66
C LEU A 109 -6.11 6.01 -0.36
N ALA A 110 -6.64 6.73 -1.35
CA ALA A 110 -7.13 8.10 -1.18
C ALA A 110 -8.24 8.16 -0.11
N ARG A 111 -9.22 7.26 -0.15
CA ARG A 111 -10.29 7.18 0.86
C ARG A 111 -9.73 7.02 2.28
N LEU A 112 -8.75 6.13 2.45
CA LEU A 112 -8.16 5.90 3.77
C LEU A 112 -7.35 7.11 4.23
N LEU A 113 -6.54 7.71 3.35
CA LEU A 113 -5.72 8.87 3.69
C LEU A 113 -6.55 10.14 3.94
N VAL A 114 -7.72 10.29 3.32
CA VAL A 114 -8.66 11.41 3.54
C VAL A 114 -9.38 11.31 4.89
N ASN A 115 -9.47 10.12 5.50
CA ASN A 115 -10.28 9.91 6.70
C ASN A 115 -10.03 10.91 7.86
N PRO A 116 -8.80 11.26 8.28
CA PRO A 116 -8.61 12.27 9.33
C PRO A 116 -8.89 13.71 8.88
N LEU A 117 -8.99 13.97 7.58
CA LEU A 117 -9.36 15.29 7.04
C LEU A 117 -10.86 15.57 7.15
N MET A 118 -11.68 14.55 7.41
CA MET A 118 -13.13 14.71 7.50
C MET A 118 -13.50 15.52 8.75
N GLN A 119 -13.68 16.82 8.56
CA GLN A 119 -14.24 17.72 9.55
C GLN A 119 -15.72 17.40 9.73
N THR A 120 -16.07 16.87 10.90
CA THR A 120 -17.45 16.79 11.36
C THR A 120 -17.71 17.92 12.36
N TYR A 121 -18.93 18.47 12.35
CA TYR A 121 -19.37 19.47 13.32
C TYR A 121 -19.41 18.95 14.76
N LEU A 122 -19.29 17.62 14.94
CA LEU A 122 -19.37 16.93 16.21
C LEU A 122 -17.97 16.49 16.65
N PRO A 123 -17.52 16.87 17.86
CA PRO A 123 -16.20 16.52 18.35
C PRO A 123 -16.05 15.00 18.50
N ASN A 124 -14.90 14.46 18.08
CA ASN A 124 -14.56 13.02 18.17
C ASN A 124 -15.61 12.07 17.55
N SER A 125 -16.40 12.57 16.60
CA SER A 125 -17.52 11.80 16.06
C SER A 125 -17.12 10.86 14.92
N THR A 126 -15.96 11.09 14.31
CA THR A 126 -15.35 10.24 13.29
C THR A 126 -14.13 9.51 13.87
N LYS A 127 -13.97 8.24 13.50
CA LYS A 127 -12.84 7.42 13.90
C LYS A 127 -11.62 7.85 13.07
N LYS A 128 -10.51 8.19 13.72
CA LYS A 128 -9.23 8.42 13.03
C LYS A 128 -8.50 7.10 12.84
N ILE A 129 -8.02 6.84 11.63
CA ILE A 129 -7.15 5.68 11.37
C ILE A 129 -5.77 5.95 11.98
N GLN A 130 -5.15 4.92 12.54
CA GLN A 130 -3.82 5.03 13.16
C GLN A 130 -2.67 4.64 12.22
N PHE A 131 -2.96 3.92 11.14
CA PHE A 131 -1.98 3.32 10.23
C PHE A 131 -1.72 4.16 8.96
N HIS A 132 -1.77 5.49 9.10
CA HIS A 132 -1.61 6.40 7.95
C HIS A 132 -0.18 6.41 7.41
N GLN A 133 0.83 6.20 8.26
CA GLN A 133 2.23 6.16 7.86
C GLN A 133 2.49 4.96 6.94
N GLU A 134 1.93 3.81 7.28
CA GLU A 134 1.99 2.58 6.50
C GLU A 134 1.31 2.76 5.13
N LEU A 135 0.19 3.47 5.07
CA LEU A 135 -0.45 3.80 3.79
C LEU A 135 0.44 4.69 2.90
N LEU A 136 1.13 5.68 3.49
CA LEU A 136 2.08 6.52 2.76
C LEU A 136 3.27 5.72 2.23
N VAL A 137 3.82 4.81 3.05
CA VAL A 137 4.90 3.91 2.65
C VAL A 137 4.44 2.97 1.54
N LEU A 138 3.25 2.38 1.66
CA LEU A 138 2.68 1.51 0.63
C LEU A 138 2.48 2.27 -0.69
N PHE A 139 1.91 3.46 -0.64
CA PHE A 139 1.74 4.31 -1.83
C PHE A 139 3.10 4.61 -2.50
N TRP A 140 4.11 4.93 -1.70
CA TRP A 140 5.46 5.14 -2.22
C TRP A 140 6.03 3.89 -2.90
N LYS A 141 5.92 2.71 -2.28
CA LYS A 141 6.37 1.43 -2.86
C LYS A 141 5.61 1.09 -4.16
N LEU A 142 4.31 1.38 -4.22
CA LEU A 142 3.49 1.20 -5.43
C LEU A 142 4.01 2.04 -6.60
N CYS A 143 4.28 3.33 -6.34
CA CYS A 143 4.85 4.24 -7.32
C CYS A 143 6.28 3.85 -7.71
N ASP A 144 7.07 3.32 -6.77
CA ASP A 144 8.45 2.96 -7.05
C ASP A 144 8.57 1.71 -7.91
N PHE A 145 7.90 0.62 -7.51
CA PHE A 145 7.95 -0.67 -8.20
C PHE A 145 7.08 -0.74 -9.46
N ASN A 146 6.10 0.15 -9.63
CA ASN A 146 5.26 0.19 -10.82
C ASN A 146 5.20 1.62 -11.40
N LYS A 147 6.16 1.95 -12.28
CA LYS A 147 6.22 3.26 -12.94
C LYS A 147 4.96 3.57 -13.77
N LYS A 148 4.27 2.55 -14.30
CA LYS A 148 3.00 2.75 -15.04
C LYS A 148 1.89 3.24 -14.11
N PHE A 149 1.82 2.72 -12.89
CA PHE A 149 0.92 3.24 -11.85
C PHE A 149 1.27 4.69 -11.49
N LEU A 150 2.56 5.01 -11.31
CA LEU A 150 2.99 6.41 -11.07
C LEU A 150 2.53 7.35 -12.19
N PHE A 151 2.74 6.98 -13.47
CA PHE A 151 2.27 7.79 -14.60
C PHE A 151 0.74 7.90 -14.64
N PHE A 152 0.02 6.83 -14.30
CA PHE A 152 -1.43 6.85 -14.18
C PHE A 152 -1.88 7.89 -13.14
N VAL A 153 -1.29 7.88 -11.94
CA VAL A 153 -1.60 8.85 -10.88
C VAL A 153 -1.31 10.28 -11.32
N LEU A 154 -0.16 10.53 -11.95
CA LEU A 154 0.24 11.87 -12.41
C LEU A 154 -0.62 12.40 -13.56
N LYS A 155 -1.16 11.50 -14.39
CA LYS A 155 -2.03 11.86 -15.53
C LYS A 155 -3.50 11.95 -15.14
N SER A 156 -3.91 11.24 -14.09
CA SER A 156 -5.29 11.25 -13.61
C SER A 156 -5.67 12.65 -13.10
N SER A 157 -6.93 13.05 -13.34
CA SER A 157 -7.53 14.23 -12.70
C SER A 157 -7.54 14.13 -11.17
N ASP A 158 -7.44 12.91 -10.66
CA ASP A 158 -7.64 12.57 -9.25
C ASP A 158 -6.32 12.65 -8.46
N VAL A 159 -5.26 13.21 -9.05
CA VAL A 159 -3.96 13.42 -8.39
C VAL A 159 -4.10 14.27 -7.12
N LEU A 160 -5.07 15.20 -7.08
CA LEU A 160 -5.33 16.01 -5.91
C LEU A 160 -5.90 15.19 -4.74
N ASP A 161 -6.65 14.13 -5.03
CA ASP A 161 -7.27 13.28 -4.00
C ASP A 161 -6.22 12.50 -3.20
N ILE A 162 -5.02 12.31 -3.75
CA ILE A 162 -3.88 11.73 -3.04
C ILE A 162 -2.90 12.79 -2.51
N LEU A 163 -2.65 13.86 -3.29
CA LEU A 163 -1.70 14.90 -2.89
C LEU A 163 -2.17 15.70 -1.68
N VAL A 164 -3.45 16.05 -1.59
CA VAL A 164 -3.98 16.86 -0.49
C VAL A 164 -3.79 16.15 0.86
N PRO A 165 -4.18 14.87 1.04
CA PRO A 165 -3.86 14.13 2.24
C PRO A 165 -2.36 14.03 2.55
N ILE A 166 -1.52 13.75 1.54
CA ILE A 166 -0.06 13.68 1.74
C ILE A 166 0.48 15.00 2.29
N LEU A 167 0.09 16.13 1.69
CA LEU A 167 0.51 17.46 2.13
C LEU A 167 0.01 17.78 3.53
N PHE A 168 -1.21 17.38 3.87
CA PHE A 168 -1.73 17.53 5.22
C PHE A 168 -0.87 16.78 6.24
N TYR A 169 -0.60 15.48 6.04
CA TYR A 169 0.23 14.72 6.98
C TYR A 169 1.67 15.24 7.06
N LEU A 170 2.23 15.72 5.94
CA LEU A 170 3.55 16.36 5.94
C LEU A 170 3.54 17.67 6.75
N ASN A 171 2.46 18.45 6.65
CA ASN A 171 2.32 19.68 7.42
C ASN A 171 2.11 19.41 8.91
N ASP A 172 1.29 18.41 9.25
CA ASP A 172 1.03 17.96 10.61
C ASP A 172 2.33 17.46 11.28
N ALA A 173 3.07 16.58 10.61
CA ALA A 173 4.36 16.08 11.10
C ALA A 173 5.42 17.19 11.30
N ARG A 174 5.35 18.27 10.51
CA ARG A 174 6.20 19.46 10.71
C ARG A 174 5.77 20.30 11.90
N ALA A 175 4.47 20.43 12.15
CA ALA A 175 3.94 21.17 13.28
C ALA A 175 4.27 20.48 14.61
N ASP A 176 4.15 19.15 14.66
CA ASP A 176 4.49 18.35 15.85
C ASP A 176 5.95 18.54 16.28
N GLN A 177 6.91 18.59 15.33
CA GLN A 177 8.33 18.82 15.64
C GLN A 177 8.59 20.20 16.28
N CYS A 178 7.76 21.19 15.98
CA CYS A 178 7.88 22.54 16.54
C CYS A 178 7.35 22.63 17.98
N GLU A 179 6.36 21.82 18.38
CA GLU A 179 5.83 21.82 19.75
C GLU A 179 6.83 21.28 20.79
N TYR A 180 7.67 20.31 20.42
CA TYR A 180 8.72 19.77 21.31
C TYR A 180 10.01 20.59 21.35
N SER A 181 10.09 21.67 20.56
CA SER A 181 11.28 22.53 20.43
C SER A 181 11.18 23.85 21.21
N LEU A 182 10.18 24.00 22.09
CA LEU A 182 9.94 25.16 22.97
C LEU A 182 9.79 24.71 24.43
#